data_AF-A0A8J8EWX7-F1
#
_entry.id   AF-A0A8J8EWX7-F1
#
_cell.length_a   1.000
_cell.length_b   1.000
_cell.length_c   1.000
_cell.angle_alpha   90.00
_cell.angle_beta   90.00
_cell.angle_gamma   90.00
#
_symmetry.space_group_name_H-M   'P 1'
#
loop_
_entity.id
_entity.type
_entity.pdbx_description
1 polymer ?
#
loop_
_entity_poly.entity_id
_entity_poly.type
_entity_poly.pdbx_seq_one_letter_code
_entity_poly.pdbx_strand_id
1 'polypeptide(L)'
;LIPTKGTEMENVPKPGVEESLKVVEYARERFDGELSIGCMRPMGRWRVEFDRGAVLKGVDRLTNPPRKVIEWAKTVREVEIIYECCVM
;
A
#
# COMPACT_ATOMS: atom_id res chain seq x y z
N LEU A 1 1.96 1.72 -9.60
CA LEU A 1 1.56 2.57 -10.74
C LEU A 1 0.06 2.45 -11.00
N ILE A 2 -0.65 3.58 -11.16
CA ILE A 2 -2.00 3.61 -11.73
C ILE A 2 -1.84 4.10 -13.17
N PRO A 3 -2.26 3.34 -14.19
CA PRO A 3 -2.31 3.84 -15.57
C PRO A 3 -3.36 4.94 -15.64
N THR A 4 -2.88 6.19 -15.75
CA THR A 4 -3.73 7.38 -15.71
C THR A 4 -4.01 7.84 -17.12
N LYS A 5 -5.29 8.01 -17.45
CA LYS A 5 -5.74 8.47 -18.78
C LYS A 5 -5.03 9.75 -19.19
N GLY A 6 -4.52 9.80 -20.43
CA GLY A 6 -3.83 10.97 -20.99
C GLY A 6 -2.39 11.15 -20.51
N THR A 7 -1.82 10.17 -19.82
CA THR A 7 -0.37 10.10 -19.55
C THR A 7 0.30 9.13 -20.51
N GLU A 8 1.61 9.26 -20.73
CA GLU A 8 2.38 8.29 -21.53
C GLU A 8 2.24 6.85 -21.00
N MET A 9 1.94 6.70 -19.71
CA MET A 9 1.78 5.43 -19.03
C MET A 9 0.34 4.90 -19.05
N GLU A 10 -0.59 5.53 -19.76
CA GLU A 10 -2.02 5.15 -19.74
C GLU A 10 -2.27 3.72 -20.21
N ASN A 11 -1.44 3.23 -21.13
CA ASN A 11 -1.56 1.89 -21.73
C ASN A 11 -0.63 0.87 -21.07
N VAL A 12 0.14 1.26 -20.05
CA VAL A 12 1.03 0.35 -19.34
C VAL A 12 0.21 -0.53 -18.40
N PRO A 13 0.43 -1.86 -18.37
CA PRO A 13 -0.27 -2.72 -17.42
C PRO A 13 0.06 -2.34 -15.98
N LYS A 14 -0.91 -2.53 -15.09
CA LYS A 14 -0.68 -2.40 -13.64
C LYS A 14 0.33 -3.47 -13.22
N PRO A 15 1.29 -3.15 -12.33
CA PRO A 15 2.23 -4.14 -11.81
C PRO A 15 1.48 -5.23 -11.05
N GLY A 16 2.04 -6.45 -10.99
CA GLY A 16 1.47 -7.53 -10.19
C GLY A 16 1.49 -7.19 -8.70
N VAL A 17 0.54 -7.75 -7.93
CA VAL A 17 0.51 -7.57 -6.46
C VAL A 17 1.79 -8.13 -5.85
N GLU A 18 2.11 -9.40 -6.13
CA GLU A 18 3.30 -10.08 -5.61
C GLU A 18 4.60 -9.36 -5.97
N GLU A 19 4.73 -8.92 -7.23
CA GLU A 19 5.89 -8.15 -7.67
C GLU A 19 6.02 -6.82 -6.93
N SER A 20 4.90 -6.13 -6.71
CA SER A 20 4.91 -4.88 -5.94
C SER A 20 5.26 -5.12 -4.47
N LEU A 21 4.85 -6.25 -3.89
CA LEU A 21 5.18 -6.62 -2.52
C LEU A 21 6.67 -6.96 -2.34
N LYS A 22 7.37 -7.42 -3.39
CA LYS A 22 8.84 -7.56 -3.35
C LYS A 22 9.55 -6.22 -3.14
N VAL A 23 8.98 -5.13 -3.66
CA VAL A 23 9.53 -3.78 -3.42
C VAL A 23 9.36 -3.37 -1.96
N VAL A 24 8.23 -3.72 -1.33
CA VAL A 24 7.99 -3.46 0.10
C VAL A 24 8.98 -4.23 0.95
N GLU A 25 9.18 -5.53 0.66
CA GLU A 25 10.15 -6.38 1.35
C GLU A 25 11.58 -5.85 1.20
N TYR A 26 11.98 -5.53 -0.04
CA TYR A 26 13.28 -4.94 -0.32
C TYR A 26 13.53 -3.66 0.48
N ALA A 27 12.51 -2.80 0.62
CA ALA A 27 12.61 -1.57 1.41
C ALA A 27 12.73 -1.89 2.90
N ARG A 28 11.93 -2.81 3.44
CA ARG A 28 11.99 -3.20 4.86
C ARG A 28 13.34 -3.79 5.25
N GLU A 29 13.98 -4.54 4.36
CA GLU A 29 15.32 -5.10 4.56
C GLU A 29 16.44 -4.05 4.60
N ARG A 30 16.22 -2.85 4.05
CA ARG A 30 17.28 -1.84 3.82
C ARG A 30 17.12 -0.57 4.62
N PHE A 31 15.90 -0.30 5.05
CA PHE A 31 15.58 0.87 5.86
C PHE A 31 15.10 0.37 7.21
N ASP A 32 15.62 0.95 8.29
CA ASP A 32 15.16 0.71 9.67
C ASP A 32 14.12 1.74 10.13
N GLY A 33 13.87 2.77 9.32
CA GLY A 33 12.89 3.82 9.61
C GLY A 33 11.45 3.46 9.27
N GLU A 34 10.56 4.46 9.35
CA GLU A 34 9.14 4.31 8.99
C GLU A 34 8.98 4.05 7.48
N LEU A 35 8.21 3.01 7.15
CA LEU A 35 7.75 2.73 5.80
C LEU A 35 6.25 3.04 5.67
N SER A 36 5.97 4.07 4.87
CA SER A 36 4.62 4.52 4.56
C SER A 36 4.24 4.22 3.11
N ILE A 37 3.06 3.65 2.91
CA ILE A 37 2.47 3.43 1.58
C ILE A 37 1.50 4.56 1.26
N GLY A 38 1.88 5.40 0.30
CA GLY A 38 1.08 6.51 -0.20
C GLY A 38 -0.19 6.10 -0.95
N CYS A 39 -1.06 7.08 -1.23
CA CYS A 39 -2.40 6.86 -1.82
C CYS A 39 -2.40 6.32 -3.26
N MET A 40 -1.32 6.55 -4.02
CA MET A 40 -1.23 6.32 -5.46
C MET A 40 -0.94 4.85 -5.79
N ARG A 41 -1.96 4.00 -5.71
CA ARG A 41 -1.88 2.56 -6.03
C ARG A 41 -3.16 2.05 -6.69
N PRO A 42 -3.11 1.03 -7.58
CA PRO A 42 -4.28 0.51 -8.27
C PRO A 42 -5.48 0.27 -7.35
N MET A 43 -6.67 0.55 -7.86
CA MET A 43 -7.94 0.38 -7.13
C MET A 43 -8.47 -1.06 -7.21
N GLY A 44 -9.57 -1.34 -6.51
CA GLY A 44 -10.29 -2.60 -6.59
C GLY A 44 -9.61 -3.74 -5.83
N ARG A 45 -9.72 -4.97 -6.35
CA ARG A 45 -9.17 -6.19 -5.73
C ARG A 45 -7.68 -6.08 -5.47
N TRP A 46 -6.94 -5.51 -6.43
CA TRP A 46 -5.50 -5.30 -6.33
C TRP A 46 -5.11 -4.55 -5.05
N ARG A 47 -5.79 -3.44 -4.73
CA ARG A 47 -5.51 -2.63 -3.52
C ARG A 47 -5.63 -3.45 -2.25
N VAL A 48 -6.65 -4.30 -2.19
CA VAL A 48 -6.98 -5.07 -0.99
C VAL A 48 -5.93 -6.14 -0.74
N GLU A 49 -5.54 -6.84 -1.81
CA GLU A 49 -4.51 -7.87 -1.73
C GLU A 49 -3.14 -7.25 -1.41
N PHE A 50 -2.78 -6.15 -2.08
CA PHE A 50 -1.54 -5.43 -1.82
C PHE A 50 -1.50 -4.85 -0.39
N ASP A 51 -2.52 -4.12 0.07
CA ASP A 51 -2.48 -3.49 1.39
C ASP A 51 -2.38 -4.54 2.51
N ARG A 52 -3.06 -5.69 2.35
CA ARG A 52 -2.94 -6.82 3.30
C ARG A 52 -1.54 -7.42 3.28
N GLY A 53 -0.98 -7.66 2.09
CA GLY A 53 0.38 -8.16 1.96
C GLY A 53 1.42 -7.20 2.54
N ALA A 54 1.25 -5.89 2.30
CA ALA A 54 2.13 -4.86 2.82
C ALA A 54 2.11 -4.81 4.35
N VAL A 55 0.92 -4.93 4.95
CA VAL A 55 0.75 -5.08 6.41
C VAL A 55 1.58 -6.25 6.95
N LEU A 56 1.47 -7.43 6.33
CA LEU A 56 2.22 -8.61 6.75
C LEU A 56 3.73 -8.47 6.54
N LYS A 57 4.16 -7.65 5.57
CA LYS A 57 5.58 -7.35 5.28
C LYS A 57 6.15 -6.22 6.15
N GLY A 58 5.40 -5.72 7.13
CA GLY A 58 5.92 -4.78 8.13
C GLY A 58 5.95 -3.32 7.69
N VAL A 59 4.99 -2.89 6.86
CA VAL A 59 4.77 -1.43 6.68
C VAL A 59 4.13 -0.83 7.92
N ASP A 60 4.54 0.40 8.23
CA ASP A 60 4.16 1.13 9.42
C ASP A 60 2.88 1.95 9.18
N ARG A 61 2.76 2.57 8.00
CA ARG A 61 1.64 3.46 7.66
C ARG A 61 1.00 3.12 6.32
N LEU A 62 -0.33 3.20 6.27
CA LEU A 62 -1.12 3.07 5.04
C LEU A 62 -1.99 4.31 4.87
N THR A 63 -1.82 5.01 3.77
CA THR A 63 -2.71 6.11 3.40
C THR A 63 -4.02 5.56 2.81
N ASN A 64 -5.17 6.03 3.34
CA ASN A 64 -6.52 5.75 2.83
C ASN A 64 -6.77 4.28 2.42
N PRO A 65 -6.51 3.29 3.31
CA PRO A 65 -6.82 1.90 3.02
C PRO A 65 -8.34 1.67 2.99
N PRO A 66 -8.84 0.69 2.23
CA PRO A 66 -10.25 0.31 2.28
C PRO A 66 -10.67 -0.09 3.69
N ARG A 67 -11.91 0.23 4.12
CA ARG A 67 -12.42 -0.12 5.47
C ARG A 67 -12.21 -1.59 5.83
N LYS A 68 -12.44 -2.51 4.88
CA LYS A 68 -12.23 -3.96 5.07
C LYS A 68 -10.77 -4.38 5.28
N VAL A 69 -9.80 -3.54 4.90
CA VAL A 69 -8.38 -3.74 5.20
C VAL A 69 -8.10 -3.24 6.62
N ILE A 70 -8.65 -2.09 7.02
CA ILE A 70 -8.52 -1.57 8.40
C ILE A 70 -9.06 -2.60 9.40
N GLU A 71 -10.29 -3.08 9.18
CA GLU A 71 -10.92 -4.05 10.10
C GLU A 71 -10.15 -5.37 10.16
N TRP A 72 -9.59 -5.83 9.04
CA TRP A 72 -8.72 -7.01 9.03
C TRP A 72 -7.36 -6.74 9.70
N ALA A 73 -6.76 -5.55 9.51
CA ALA A 73 -5.46 -5.23 10.07
C ALA A 73 -5.50 -5.24 11.61
N LYS A 74 -6.61 -4.76 12.19
CA LYS A 74 -6.89 -4.82 13.64
C LYS A 74 -6.92 -6.25 14.19
N THR A 75 -7.16 -7.28 13.37
CA THR A 75 -7.13 -8.68 13.82
C THR A 75 -5.73 -9.30 13.80
N VAL A 76 -4.74 -8.62 13.20
CA VAL A 76 -3.37 -9.16 13.06
C VAL A 76 -2.31 -8.31 13.76
N ARG A 77 -2.62 -7.05 14.09
CA ARG A 77 -1.76 -6.14 14.86
C ARG A 77 -2.55 -4.97 15.45
N GLU A 78 -1.93 -4.23 16.36
CA GLU A 78 -2.44 -2.95 16.84
C GLU A 78 -2.47 -1.93 15.68
N VAL A 79 -3.55 -1.16 15.59
CA VAL A 79 -3.77 -0.19 14.51
C VAL A 79 -4.26 1.12 15.12
N GLU A 80 -3.50 2.17 14.90
CA GLU A 80 -3.92 3.54 15.17
C GLU A 80 -4.55 4.17 13.91
N ILE A 81 -5.60 4.98 14.09
CA ILE A 81 -6.21 5.75 13.01
C ILE A 81 -5.91 7.22 13.24
N ILE A 82 -5.14 7.80 12.32
CA ILE A 82 -4.72 9.19 12.36
C ILE A 82 -5.45 9.96 11.26
N TYR A 83 -6.12 11.06 11.63
CA TYR A 83 -6.86 11.92 10.71
C TYR A 83 -6.02 13.12 10.28
N GLU A 84 -5.03 12.85 9.43
CA GLU A 84 -4.09 13.86 8.95
C GLU A 84 -3.94 13.84 7.42
N CYS A 85 -3.34 14.89 6.88
CA CYS A 85 -2.95 14.93 5.48
C CYS A 85 -1.77 13.96 5.24
N CYS A 86 -1.76 13.26 4.11
CA CYS A 86 -0.74 12.28 3.73
C CYS A 86 0.65 12.88 3.45
N VAL A 87 0.80 14.20 3.57
CA VAL A 87 2.03 14.97 3.29
C VAL A 87 2.69 15.44 4.60
N MET A 88 2.05 15.20 5.74
CA MET A 88 2.56 15.45 7.09
C MET A 88 2.95 14.12 7.74
#